data_AF-A0A0E4GUE7-F1
#
_entry.id   AF-A0A0E4GUE7-F1
#
_cell.length_a   1.000
_cell.length_b   1.000
_cell.length_c   1.000
_cell.angle_alpha   90.00
_cell.angle_beta   90.00
_cell.angle_gamma   90.00
#
_symmetry.space_group_name_H-M   'P 1'
#
loop_
_entity.id
_entity.type
_entity.pdbx_description
1 polymer ?
#
loop_
_entity_poly.entity_id
_entity_poly.type
_entity_poly.pdbx_seq_one_letter_code
_entity_poly.pdbx_strand_id
1 'polypeptide(L)'
;MTFIDAAAQSRTFTRARNDLVDGFRRRELWLHLGWQDIKQRYRRSVLGPFWITIATGTTAVAMGGLYSKLFHLDLSVHLPYVTLGLIIWNLINAAILEGADVFVANEGLIKQLPTPLSVHVYRLVWRQMILFAHNIVIYVVVAMIYPKPWSWADLSVIPALALIVLNCIWVSLCFGILATRYRDIGPLLFSIVQLLFFMTPIIWNDDTLRQQGAGNWSKIVELNPLLHYLDIVRAPLLGAHQELRHWAVVLVLTVVGWLLAAFAMRQYRARVPYWV
;
A
#
# COMPACT_ATOMS: atom_id res chain seq x y z
N MET A 1 41.05 11.79 0.63
CA MET A 1 39.62 12.13 0.77
C MET A 1 39.44 12.65 2.19
N THR A 2 39.21 13.95 2.38
CA THR A 2 39.16 14.54 3.73
C THR A 2 37.82 14.21 4.41
N PHE A 3 37.76 14.25 5.74
CA PHE A 3 36.51 14.05 6.49
C PHE A 3 35.40 15.03 6.08
N ILE A 4 35.79 16.24 5.64
CA ILE A 4 34.88 17.26 5.11
C ILE A 4 34.31 16.83 3.75
N ASP A 5 35.12 16.24 2.86
CA ASP A 5 34.64 15.68 1.59
C ASP A 5 33.67 14.52 1.81
N ALA A 6 33.93 13.66 2.79
CA ALA A 6 33.07 12.52 3.12
C ALA A 6 31.69 12.99 3.67
N ALA A 7 31.68 14.04 4.49
CA ALA A 7 30.47 14.67 5.04
C ALA A 7 29.69 15.45 3.96
N ALA A 8 30.37 16.21 3.09
CA ALA A 8 29.73 16.91 1.97
C ALA A 8 29.11 15.95 0.94
N GLN A 9 29.75 14.81 0.69
CA GLN A 9 29.22 13.78 -0.21
C GLN A 9 28.04 12.98 0.40
N SER A 10 27.80 13.06 1.71
CA SER A 10 26.70 12.34 2.37
C SER A 10 25.31 12.78 1.90
N ARG A 11 25.17 14.04 1.45
CA ARG A 11 23.91 14.68 1.02
C ARG A 11 23.80 14.85 -0.49
N THR A 12 24.13 13.81 -1.25
CA THR A 12 24.08 13.83 -2.72
C THR A 12 22.92 12.98 -3.24
N PHE A 13 22.22 13.49 -4.26
CA PHE A 13 21.20 12.71 -4.97
C PHE A 13 21.79 11.45 -5.63
N THR A 14 23.06 11.49 -6.03
CA THR A 14 23.78 10.33 -6.58
C THR A 14 23.80 9.17 -5.58
N ARG A 15 24.10 9.42 -4.30
CA ARG A 15 24.08 8.37 -3.27
C ARG A 15 22.67 7.88 -2.94
N ALA A 16 21.68 8.77 -2.93
CA ALA A 16 20.28 8.36 -2.74
C ALA A 16 19.82 7.43 -3.87
N ARG A 17 20.13 7.77 -5.13
CA ARG A 17 19.87 6.92 -6.29
C ARG A 17 20.64 5.61 -6.20
N ASN A 18 21.92 5.65 -5.84
CA ASN A 18 22.73 4.44 -5.71
C ASN A 18 22.19 3.51 -4.62
N ASP A 19 21.70 4.03 -3.48
CA ASP A 19 21.06 3.19 -2.47
C ASP A 19 19.86 2.42 -3.04
N LEU A 20 18.96 3.11 -3.76
CA LEU A 20 17.80 2.49 -4.39
C LEU A 20 18.22 1.44 -5.43
N VAL A 21 19.16 1.78 -6.30
CA VAL A 21 19.65 0.87 -7.36
C VAL A 21 20.38 -0.34 -6.77
N ASP A 22 21.28 -0.12 -5.81
CA ASP A 22 22.05 -1.19 -5.16
C ASP A 22 21.16 -2.06 -4.29
N GLY A 23 20.17 -1.49 -3.62
CA GLY A 23 19.15 -2.24 -2.89
C GLY A 23 18.29 -3.08 -3.81
N PHE A 24 17.88 -2.54 -4.96
CA PHE A 24 17.12 -3.27 -5.95
C PHE A 24 17.93 -4.43 -6.55
N ARG A 25 19.22 -4.21 -6.84
CA ARG A 25 20.14 -5.25 -7.32
C ARG A 25 20.30 -6.40 -6.33
N ARG A 26 20.15 -6.16 -5.02
CA ARG A 26 20.14 -7.19 -3.97
C ARG A 26 18.80 -7.94 -3.88
N ARG A 27 18.20 -8.26 -5.03
CA ARG A 27 16.88 -8.93 -5.12
C ARG A 27 16.79 -10.25 -4.39
N GLU A 28 17.82 -11.08 -4.50
CA GLU A 28 17.85 -12.36 -3.80
C GLU A 28 17.73 -12.16 -2.28
N LEU A 29 18.43 -11.16 -1.74
CA LEU A 29 18.38 -10.84 -0.32
C LEU A 29 16.98 -10.39 0.12
N TRP A 30 16.40 -9.36 -0.50
CA TRP A 30 15.10 -8.84 -0.04
C TRP A 30 13.93 -9.79 -0.34
N LEU A 31 14.01 -10.59 -1.41
CA LEU A 31 13.05 -11.66 -1.69
C LEU A 31 13.09 -12.75 -0.62
N HIS A 32 14.29 -13.23 -0.27
CA HIS A 32 14.46 -14.25 0.76
C HIS A 32 14.05 -13.74 2.13
N LEU A 33 14.46 -12.52 2.51
CA LEU A 33 14.08 -11.92 3.79
C LEU A 33 12.56 -11.72 3.91
N GLY A 34 11.90 -11.25 2.85
CA GLY A 34 10.45 -11.05 2.88
C GLY A 34 9.68 -12.38 2.92
N TRP A 35 10.21 -13.43 2.29
CA TRP A 35 9.68 -14.79 2.43
C TRP A 35 9.87 -15.34 3.85
N GLN A 36 11.04 -15.09 4.45
CA GLN A 36 11.33 -15.47 5.83
C GLN A 36 10.41 -14.75 6.81
N ASP A 37 10.06 -13.49 6.60
CA ASP A 37 9.11 -12.77 7.44
C ASP A 37 7.77 -13.49 7.55
N ILE A 38 7.24 -13.96 6.42
CA ILE A 38 5.97 -14.70 6.39
C ILE A 38 6.15 -16.03 7.12
N LYS A 39 7.20 -16.79 6.79
CA LYS A 39 7.48 -18.07 7.46
C LYS A 39 7.64 -17.91 8.97
N GLN A 40 8.29 -16.85 9.44
CA GLN A 40 8.48 -16.56 10.86
C GLN A 40 7.16 -16.16 11.52
N ARG A 41 6.40 -15.24 10.90
CA ARG A 41 5.09 -14.79 11.38
C ARG A 41 4.11 -15.96 11.55
N TYR A 42 4.18 -16.96 10.68
CA TYR A 42 3.27 -18.12 10.68
C TYR A 42 3.93 -19.44 11.13
N ARG A 43 5.13 -19.41 11.74
CA ARG A 43 5.93 -20.63 12.03
C ARG A 43 5.20 -21.69 12.86
N ARG A 44 4.28 -21.27 13.74
CA ARG A 44 3.51 -22.14 14.63
C ARG A 44 2.01 -22.14 14.31
N SER A 45 1.62 -21.62 13.14
CA SER A 45 0.23 -21.56 12.73
C SER A 45 -0.13 -22.79 11.91
N VAL A 46 -1.24 -23.44 12.26
CA VAL A 46 -1.75 -24.62 11.55
C VAL A 46 -2.22 -24.24 10.14
N LEU A 47 -2.98 -23.13 10.01
CA LEU A 47 -3.49 -22.66 8.71
C LEU A 47 -2.50 -21.75 7.98
N GLY A 48 -1.46 -21.27 8.66
CA GLY A 48 -0.46 -20.40 8.06
C GLY A 48 -1.04 -19.06 7.57
N PRO A 49 -0.56 -18.55 6.41
CA PRO A 49 -1.04 -17.31 5.81
C PRO A 49 -2.55 -17.31 5.47
N PHE A 50 -3.23 -18.45 5.37
CA PHE A 50 -4.67 -18.45 5.06
C PHE A 50 -5.52 -17.74 6.12
N TRP A 51 -5.02 -17.56 7.35
CA TRP A 51 -5.70 -16.77 8.37
C TRP A 51 -6.00 -15.34 7.94
N ILE A 52 -5.08 -14.66 7.24
CA ILE A 52 -5.33 -13.29 6.78
C ILE A 52 -6.42 -13.24 5.71
N THR A 53 -6.46 -14.26 4.85
CA THR A 53 -7.49 -14.41 3.82
C THR A 53 -8.86 -14.66 4.47
N ILE A 54 -8.91 -15.54 5.48
CA ILE A 54 -10.15 -15.82 6.23
C ILE A 54 -10.63 -14.56 6.94
N ALA A 55 -9.73 -13.83 7.62
CA ALA A 55 -10.08 -12.60 8.32
C ALA A 55 -10.63 -11.54 7.35
N THR A 56 -9.90 -11.24 6.27
CA THR A 56 -10.32 -10.26 5.26
C THR A 56 -11.61 -10.68 4.58
N GLY A 57 -11.76 -11.96 4.23
CA GLY A 57 -12.97 -12.52 3.60
C GLY A 57 -14.17 -12.44 4.53
N THR A 58 -14.01 -12.78 5.81
CA THR A 58 -15.06 -12.66 6.82
C THR A 58 -15.51 -11.21 6.97
N THR A 59 -14.56 -10.28 7.06
CA THR A 59 -14.87 -8.84 7.11
C THR A 59 -15.60 -8.38 5.85
N ALA A 60 -15.15 -8.79 4.67
CA ALA A 60 -15.80 -8.43 3.40
C ALA A 60 -17.23 -8.95 3.31
N VAL A 61 -17.48 -10.21 3.68
CA VAL A 61 -18.82 -10.81 3.68
C VAL A 61 -19.71 -10.16 4.73
N ALA A 62 -19.21 -9.94 5.94
CA ALA A 62 -19.97 -9.31 7.01
C ALA A 62 -20.36 -7.87 6.64
N MET A 63 -19.40 -7.06 6.16
CA MET A 63 -19.67 -5.67 5.78
C MET A 63 -20.51 -5.59 4.51
N GLY A 64 -20.19 -6.36 3.47
CA GLY A 64 -20.95 -6.40 2.22
C GLY A 64 -22.39 -6.83 2.46
N GLY A 65 -22.61 -7.88 3.27
CA GLY A 65 -23.96 -8.33 3.63
C GLY A 65 -24.73 -7.31 4.48
N LEU A 66 -24.09 -6.77 5.52
CA LEU A 66 -24.71 -5.80 6.42
C LEU A 66 -25.14 -4.53 5.68
N TYR A 67 -24.24 -3.92 4.91
CA TYR A 67 -24.52 -2.67 4.21
C TYR A 67 -25.43 -2.84 3.00
N SER A 68 -25.36 -3.99 2.30
CA SER A 68 -26.34 -4.33 1.29
C SER A 68 -27.77 -4.36 1.86
N LYS A 69 -27.95 -4.97 3.05
CA LYS A 69 -29.26 -4.99 3.72
C LYS A 69 -29.68 -3.63 4.26
N LEU A 70 -28.76 -2.88 4.87
CA LEU A 70 -29.06 -1.59 5.49
C LEU A 70 -29.43 -0.51 4.46
N PHE A 71 -28.78 -0.53 3.30
CA PHE A 71 -28.93 0.49 2.25
C PHE A 71 -29.66 -0.02 1.01
N HIS A 72 -30.28 -1.20 1.09
CA HIS A 72 -31.04 -1.82 -0.01
C HIS A 72 -30.26 -1.94 -1.32
N LEU A 73 -28.96 -2.25 -1.23
CA LEU A 73 -28.07 -2.41 -2.38
C LEU A 73 -28.09 -3.85 -2.86
N ASP A 74 -27.91 -4.05 -4.16
CA ASP A 74 -27.73 -5.38 -4.71
C ASP A 74 -26.42 -6.00 -4.20
N LEU A 75 -26.52 -7.14 -3.51
CA LEU A 75 -25.39 -7.87 -2.96
C LEU A 75 -24.40 -8.29 -4.05
N SER A 76 -24.90 -8.61 -5.26
CA SER A 76 -24.07 -9.03 -6.39
C SER A 76 -23.13 -7.93 -6.89
N VAL A 77 -23.51 -6.67 -6.70
CA VAL A 77 -22.70 -5.50 -7.07
C VAL A 77 -21.84 -5.05 -5.87
N HIS A 78 -22.43 -5.03 -4.69
CA HIS A 78 -21.81 -4.45 -3.51
C HIS A 78 -20.73 -5.36 -2.89
N LEU A 79 -20.93 -6.68 -2.85
CA LEU A 79 -19.96 -7.59 -2.24
C LEU A 79 -18.59 -7.61 -2.97
N PRO A 80 -18.52 -7.73 -4.32
CA PRO A 80 -17.25 -7.59 -5.04
C PRO A 80 -16.60 -6.22 -4.83
N TYR A 81 -17.40 -5.16 -4.76
CA TYR A 81 -16.93 -3.79 -4.53
C TYR A 81 -16.23 -3.65 -3.18
N VAL A 82 -16.89 -4.06 -2.09
CA VAL A 82 -16.32 -4.00 -0.73
C VAL A 82 -15.10 -4.91 -0.61
N THR A 83 -15.15 -6.11 -1.21
CA THR A 83 -14.05 -7.07 -1.18
C THR A 83 -12.78 -6.49 -1.78
N LEU A 84 -12.85 -5.96 -3.01
CA LEU A 84 -11.69 -5.30 -3.64
C LEU A 84 -11.24 -4.07 -2.86
N GLY A 85 -12.22 -3.29 -2.39
CA GLY A 85 -11.98 -2.12 -1.55
C GLY A 85 -11.06 -2.45 -0.37
N LEU A 86 -11.42 -3.48 0.41
CA LEU A 86 -10.68 -3.92 1.59
C LEU A 86 -9.30 -4.48 1.24
N ILE A 87 -9.19 -5.28 0.17
CA ILE A 87 -7.92 -5.90 -0.24
C ILE A 87 -6.89 -4.82 -0.62
N ILE A 88 -7.29 -3.86 -1.45
CA ILE A 88 -6.41 -2.77 -1.90
C ILE A 88 -6.13 -1.82 -0.73
N TRP A 89 -7.13 -1.52 0.10
CA TRP A 89 -6.94 -0.70 1.28
C TRP A 89 -5.92 -1.31 2.25
N ASN A 90 -5.97 -2.62 2.49
CA ASN A 90 -5.03 -3.29 3.38
C ASN A 90 -3.58 -3.15 2.87
N LEU A 91 -3.36 -3.16 1.56
CA LEU A 91 -2.05 -2.91 0.96
C LEU A 91 -1.57 -1.47 1.20
N ILE A 92 -2.44 -0.48 1.00
CA ILE A 92 -2.15 0.94 1.26
C ILE A 92 -1.86 1.17 2.74
N ASN A 93 -2.73 0.66 3.61
CA ASN A 93 -2.61 0.72 5.06
C ASN A 93 -1.27 0.15 5.53
N ALA A 94 -0.90 -1.04 5.05
CA ALA A 94 0.37 -1.67 5.40
C ALA A 94 1.59 -0.88 4.90
N ALA A 95 1.53 -0.28 3.71
CA ALA A 95 2.61 0.57 3.20
C ALA A 95 2.84 1.82 4.06
N ILE A 96 1.78 2.36 4.69
CA ILE A 96 1.89 3.52 5.58
C ILE A 96 2.34 3.08 6.98
N LEU A 97 1.61 2.15 7.62
CA LEU A 97 1.84 1.80 9.02
C LEU A 97 3.06 0.88 9.21
N GLU A 98 3.14 -0.23 8.47
CA GLU A 98 4.32 -1.10 8.54
C GLU A 98 5.53 -0.45 7.86
N GLY A 99 5.29 0.49 6.92
CA GLY A 99 6.33 1.35 6.36
C GLY A 99 6.94 2.31 7.37
N ALA A 100 6.13 2.91 8.25
CA ALA A 100 6.62 3.76 9.33
C ALA A 100 7.52 2.98 10.32
N ASP A 101 7.19 1.74 10.60
CA ASP A 101 7.94 0.89 11.53
C ASP A 101 9.13 0.15 10.88
N VAL A 102 9.27 0.22 9.54
CA VAL A 102 10.16 -0.67 8.77
C VAL A 102 11.61 -0.65 9.23
N PHE A 103 12.15 0.51 9.58
CA PHE A 103 13.55 0.61 10.00
C PHE A 103 13.72 0.26 11.48
N VAL A 104 12.76 0.64 12.34
CA VAL A 104 12.77 0.31 13.78
C VAL A 104 12.71 -1.21 13.97
N ALA A 105 11.78 -1.87 13.28
CA ALA A 105 11.67 -3.33 13.31
C ALA A 105 12.92 -4.06 12.76
N ASN A 106 13.78 -3.38 12.00
CA ASN A 106 14.97 -3.95 11.39
C ASN A 106 16.28 -3.40 12.00
N GLU A 107 16.24 -2.77 13.18
CA GLU A 107 17.39 -2.18 13.88
C GLU A 107 18.63 -3.08 13.90
N GLY A 108 18.46 -4.33 14.35
CA GLY A 108 19.57 -5.26 14.49
C GLY A 108 20.29 -5.51 13.16
N LEU A 109 19.54 -5.65 12.07
CA LEU A 109 20.13 -5.86 10.73
C LEU A 109 20.80 -4.59 10.22
N ILE A 110 20.19 -3.42 10.44
CA ILE A 110 20.74 -2.13 9.99
C ILE A 110 22.07 -1.81 10.71
N LYS A 111 22.17 -2.15 12.00
CA LYS A 111 23.39 -1.90 12.80
C LYS A 111 24.50 -2.93 12.54
N GLN A 112 24.16 -4.16 12.14
CA GLN A 112 25.13 -5.25 11.98
C GLN A 112 25.59 -5.46 10.53
N LEU A 113 24.75 -5.15 9.54
CA LEU A 113 25.04 -5.40 8.14
C LEU A 113 25.05 -4.08 7.35
N PRO A 114 26.11 -3.79 6.58
CA PRO A 114 26.17 -2.61 5.72
C PRO A 114 25.30 -2.82 4.47
N THR A 115 23.97 -2.84 4.63
CA THR A 115 23.00 -2.95 3.55
C THR A 115 22.36 -1.60 3.21
N PRO A 116 22.03 -1.35 1.92
CA PRO A 116 21.23 -0.19 1.54
C PRO A 116 19.90 -0.17 2.29
N LEU A 117 19.44 1.01 2.73
CA LEU A 117 18.19 1.13 3.51
C LEU A 117 16.98 0.65 2.70
N SER A 118 17.00 0.92 1.40
CA SER A 118 15.96 0.49 0.46
C SER A 118 15.71 -1.03 0.46
N VAL A 119 16.70 -1.87 0.82
CA VAL A 119 16.52 -3.33 0.95
C VAL A 119 15.42 -3.68 1.95
N HIS A 120 15.35 -2.99 3.08
CA HIS A 120 14.32 -3.24 4.10
C HIS A 120 12.93 -2.81 3.61
N VAL A 121 12.85 -1.76 2.81
CA VAL A 121 11.60 -1.34 2.17
C VAL A 121 11.18 -2.31 1.07
N TYR A 122 12.10 -2.78 0.23
CA TYR A 122 11.79 -3.80 -0.79
C TYR A 122 11.34 -5.12 -0.15
N ARG A 123 11.97 -5.53 0.96
CA ARG A 123 11.55 -6.67 1.78
C ARG A 123 10.11 -6.51 2.27
N LEU A 124 9.77 -5.33 2.82
CA LEU A 124 8.42 -5.03 3.28
C LEU A 124 7.41 -5.09 2.12
N VAL A 125 7.66 -4.37 1.03
CA VAL A 125 6.73 -4.31 -0.10
C VAL A 125 6.54 -5.69 -0.74
N TRP A 126 7.61 -6.48 -0.87
CA TRP A 126 7.54 -7.86 -1.34
C TRP A 126 6.65 -8.73 -0.46
N ARG A 127 6.83 -8.65 0.87
CA ARG A 127 5.95 -9.34 1.81
C ARG A 127 4.49 -8.92 1.63
N GLN A 128 4.21 -7.62 1.51
CA GLN A 128 2.85 -7.13 1.30
C GLN A 128 2.26 -7.61 -0.03
N MET A 129 3.07 -7.75 -1.08
CA MET A 129 2.63 -8.32 -2.35
C MET A 129 2.26 -9.80 -2.25
N ILE A 130 2.98 -10.58 -1.44
CA ILE A 130 2.59 -11.96 -1.16
C ILE A 130 1.25 -12.00 -0.41
N LEU A 131 1.06 -11.14 0.61
CA LEU A 131 -0.20 -11.09 1.35
C LEU A 131 -1.36 -10.60 0.48
N PHE A 132 -1.13 -9.64 -0.41
CA PHE A 132 -2.09 -9.21 -1.42
C PHE A 132 -2.46 -10.36 -2.36
N ALA A 133 -1.49 -11.13 -2.84
CA ALA A 133 -1.72 -12.31 -3.68
C ALA A 133 -2.53 -13.41 -2.97
N HIS A 134 -2.41 -13.55 -1.65
CA HIS A 134 -3.28 -14.46 -0.88
C HIS A 134 -4.71 -13.92 -0.72
N ASN A 135 -4.86 -12.60 -0.61
CA ASN A 135 -6.16 -11.95 -0.44
C ASN A 135 -6.94 -11.82 -1.75
N ILE A 136 -6.28 -11.67 -2.90
CA ILE A 136 -6.96 -11.56 -4.20
C ILE A 136 -7.76 -12.83 -4.53
N VAL A 137 -7.40 -13.98 -3.95
CA VAL A 137 -8.16 -15.23 -4.06
C VAL A 137 -9.61 -15.06 -3.59
N ILE A 138 -9.86 -14.21 -2.58
CA ILE A 138 -11.23 -13.91 -2.11
C ILE A 138 -12.04 -13.29 -3.24
N TYR A 139 -11.47 -12.29 -3.92
CA TYR A 139 -12.12 -11.65 -5.05
C TYR A 139 -12.31 -12.64 -6.21
N VAL A 140 -11.35 -13.53 -6.50
CA VAL A 140 -11.53 -14.58 -7.52
C VAL A 140 -12.74 -15.47 -7.20
N VAL A 141 -12.92 -15.86 -5.95
CA VAL A 141 -14.11 -16.63 -5.50
C VAL A 141 -15.39 -15.82 -5.71
N VAL A 142 -15.39 -14.55 -5.31
CA VAL A 142 -16.56 -13.67 -5.48
C VAL A 142 -16.89 -13.44 -6.96
N ALA A 143 -15.89 -13.27 -7.82
CA ALA A 143 -16.06 -13.09 -9.26
C ALA A 143 -16.54 -14.36 -9.99
N MET A 144 -16.28 -15.55 -9.43
CA MET A 144 -16.89 -16.80 -9.93
C MET A 144 -18.38 -16.89 -9.60
N ILE A 145 -18.80 -16.33 -8.45
CA ILE A 145 -20.21 -16.30 -8.03
C ILE A 145 -20.98 -15.21 -8.77
N TYR A 146 -20.35 -14.03 -8.94
CA TYR A 146 -20.90 -12.86 -9.61
C TYR A 146 -20.02 -12.49 -10.82
N PRO A 147 -20.16 -13.21 -11.95
CA PRO A 147 -19.33 -12.98 -13.11
C PRO A 147 -19.64 -11.65 -13.78
N LYS A 148 -18.59 -11.03 -14.32
CA LYS A 148 -18.67 -9.82 -15.14
C LYS A 148 -18.23 -10.08 -16.57
N PRO A 149 -18.64 -9.26 -17.55
CA PRO A 149 -18.05 -9.31 -18.88
C PRO A 149 -16.60 -8.81 -18.83
N TRP A 150 -15.67 -9.65 -19.25
CA TRP A 150 -14.26 -9.29 -19.36
C TRP A 150 -13.98 -8.57 -20.68
N SER A 151 -13.17 -7.53 -20.62
CA SER A 151 -12.73 -6.74 -21.77
C SER A 151 -11.21 -6.59 -21.80
N TRP A 152 -10.65 -6.30 -22.96
CA TRP A 152 -9.21 -6.01 -23.09
C TRP A 152 -8.78 -4.80 -22.25
N ALA A 153 -9.70 -3.88 -21.95
CA ALA A 153 -9.44 -2.75 -21.08
C ALA A 153 -9.14 -3.19 -19.64
N ASP A 154 -9.62 -4.36 -19.20
CA ASP A 154 -9.42 -4.84 -17.83
C ASP A 154 -7.96 -5.24 -17.54
N LEU A 155 -7.16 -5.44 -18.60
CA LEU A 155 -5.73 -5.71 -18.49
C LEU A 155 -4.94 -4.52 -17.92
N SER A 156 -5.56 -3.32 -17.86
CA SER A 156 -5.02 -2.14 -17.18
C SER A 156 -4.79 -2.36 -15.67
N VAL A 157 -5.35 -3.42 -15.08
CA VAL A 157 -5.04 -3.82 -13.70
C VAL A 157 -3.54 -4.11 -13.48
N ILE A 158 -2.83 -4.62 -14.51
CA ILE A 158 -1.40 -4.94 -14.43
C ILE A 158 -0.56 -3.66 -14.24
N PRO A 159 -0.65 -2.65 -15.13
CA PRO A 159 0.04 -1.39 -14.91
C PRO A 159 -0.45 -0.66 -13.65
N ALA A 160 -1.72 -0.77 -13.27
CA ALA A 160 -2.23 -0.19 -12.04
C ALA A 160 -1.56 -0.79 -10.80
N LEU A 161 -1.42 -2.12 -10.76
CA LEU A 161 -0.76 -2.82 -9.66
C LEU A 161 0.73 -2.48 -9.60
N ALA A 162 1.41 -2.41 -10.73
CA ALA A 162 2.80 -1.96 -10.79
C ALA A 162 2.97 -0.54 -10.23
N LEU A 163 2.02 0.35 -10.53
CA LEU A 163 1.99 1.70 -10.03
C LEU A 163 1.74 1.72 -8.51
N ILE A 164 0.82 0.92 -7.98
CA ILE A 164 0.61 0.80 -6.52
C ILE A 164 1.89 0.30 -5.83
N VAL A 165 2.54 -0.74 -6.35
CA VAL A 165 3.80 -1.25 -5.79
C VAL A 165 4.87 -0.16 -5.74
N LEU A 166 5.00 0.59 -6.82
CA LEU A 166 5.94 1.71 -6.92
C LEU A 166 5.62 2.80 -5.87
N ASN A 167 4.33 3.01 -5.58
CA ASN A 167 3.90 3.96 -4.56
C ASN A 167 4.13 3.43 -3.13
N CYS A 168 3.88 2.15 -2.87
CA CYS A 168 4.17 1.54 -1.57
C CYS A 168 5.64 1.70 -1.17
N ILE A 169 6.57 1.66 -2.14
CA ILE A 169 8.01 1.84 -1.90
C ILE A 169 8.32 3.25 -1.39
N TRP A 170 7.92 4.30 -2.11
CA TRP A 170 8.27 5.67 -1.69
C TRP A 170 7.53 6.08 -0.41
N VAL A 171 6.28 5.63 -0.24
CA VAL A 171 5.48 5.87 0.98
C VAL A 171 6.19 5.27 2.18
N SER A 172 6.60 3.99 2.09
CA SER A 172 7.31 3.30 3.16
C SER A 172 8.67 3.94 3.46
N LEU A 173 9.40 4.39 2.43
CA LEU A 173 10.66 5.12 2.61
C LEU A 173 10.44 6.43 3.38
N CYS A 174 9.49 7.25 2.95
CA CYS A 174 9.21 8.54 3.55
C CYS A 174 8.76 8.39 5.00
N PHE A 175 7.73 7.57 5.25
CA PHE A 175 7.22 7.39 6.61
C PHE A 175 8.20 6.65 7.51
N GLY A 176 8.95 5.66 7.00
CA GLY A 176 10.01 5.00 7.77
C GLY A 176 11.09 5.98 8.23
N ILE A 177 11.56 6.87 7.34
CA ILE A 177 12.55 7.89 7.70
C ILE A 177 11.97 8.90 8.71
N LEU A 178 10.73 9.31 8.54
CA LEU A 178 10.08 10.27 9.45
C LEU A 178 9.83 9.66 10.83
N ALA A 179 9.34 8.43 10.90
CA ALA A 179 9.00 7.77 12.15
C ALA A 179 10.22 7.29 12.94
N THR A 180 11.31 6.92 12.27
CA THR A 180 12.60 6.71 12.95
C THR A 180 13.12 7.98 13.59
N ARG A 181 12.96 9.13 12.91
CA ARG A 181 13.37 10.42 13.47
C ARG A 181 12.45 10.90 14.59
N TYR A 182 11.14 10.69 14.45
CA TYR A 182 10.11 11.18 15.35
C TYR A 182 9.18 10.04 15.75
N ARG A 183 9.33 9.57 16.99
CA ARG A 183 8.65 8.37 17.48
C ARG A 183 7.12 8.52 17.56
N ASP A 184 6.62 9.76 17.64
CA ASP A 184 5.18 10.07 17.67
C ASP A 184 4.49 9.95 16.31
N ILE A 185 5.25 9.89 15.20
CA ILE A 185 4.69 9.76 13.85
C ILE A 185 3.96 8.42 13.69
N GLY A 186 4.46 7.33 14.30
CA GLY A 186 3.81 6.02 14.23
C GLY A 186 2.36 6.05 14.75
N PRO A 187 2.13 6.41 16.03
CA PRO A 187 0.79 6.57 16.58
C PRO A 187 -0.08 7.58 15.82
N LEU A 188 0.50 8.72 15.39
CA LEU A 188 -0.23 9.71 14.59
C LEU A 188 -0.73 9.12 13.26
N LEU A 189 0.11 8.37 12.55
CA LEU A 189 -0.26 7.71 11.29
C LEU A 189 -1.35 6.68 11.51
N PHE A 190 -1.36 5.96 12.63
CA PHE A 190 -2.45 5.03 12.95
C PHE A 190 -3.81 5.75 12.99
N SER A 191 -3.91 6.87 13.72
CA SER A 191 -5.13 7.66 13.79
C SER A 191 -5.53 8.26 12.43
N ILE A 192 -4.55 8.78 11.68
CA ILE A 192 -4.80 9.36 10.36
C ILE A 192 -5.30 8.29 9.38
N VAL A 193 -4.66 7.12 9.32
CA VAL A 193 -5.06 6.04 8.41
C VAL A 193 -6.45 5.51 8.79
N GLN A 194 -6.77 5.40 10.07
CA GLN A 194 -8.11 5.04 10.51
C GLN A 194 -9.17 6.04 10.04
N LEU A 195 -8.89 7.35 10.11
CA LEU A 195 -9.79 8.38 9.59
C LEU A 195 -9.90 8.33 8.05
N LEU A 196 -8.78 8.12 7.36
CA LEU A 196 -8.74 7.98 5.90
C LEU A 196 -9.52 6.76 5.40
N PHE A 197 -9.60 5.68 6.17
CA PHE A 197 -10.45 4.52 5.84
C PHE A 197 -11.91 4.93 5.68
N PHE A 198 -12.46 5.73 6.61
CA PHE A 198 -13.85 6.18 6.55
C PHE A 198 -14.08 7.23 5.47
N MET A 199 -13.09 8.07 5.18
CA MET A 199 -13.15 9.08 4.12
C MET A 199 -12.99 8.52 2.71
N THR A 200 -12.47 7.30 2.57
CA THR A 200 -12.26 6.65 1.27
C THR A 200 -13.48 5.77 0.96
N PRO A 201 -13.99 5.77 -0.30
CA PRO A 201 -15.15 4.97 -0.68
C PRO A 201 -14.77 3.49 -0.83
N ILE A 202 -14.48 2.84 0.31
CA ILE A 202 -14.11 1.42 0.40
C ILE A 202 -15.37 0.57 0.53
N ILE A 203 -16.27 1.01 1.41
CA ILE A 203 -17.49 0.29 1.74
C ILE A 203 -18.67 0.86 0.96
N TRP A 204 -18.69 2.18 0.77
CA TRP A 204 -19.73 2.92 0.08
C TRP A 204 -19.20 3.48 -1.24
N ASN A 205 -20.10 3.92 -2.13
CA ASN A 205 -19.86 4.48 -3.46
C ASN A 205 -20.66 5.78 -3.65
N ASP A 206 -20.52 6.43 -4.81
CA ASP A 206 -21.26 7.67 -5.09
C ASP A 206 -22.78 7.45 -5.11
N ASP A 207 -23.24 6.32 -5.66
CA ASP A 207 -24.67 5.98 -5.72
C ASP A 207 -25.30 5.86 -4.32
N THR A 208 -24.60 5.22 -3.38
CA THR A 208 -25.06 5.12 -1.98
C THR A 208 -25.12 6.49 -1.30
N LEU A 209 -24.14 7.36 -1.54
CA LEU A 209 -24.18 8.73 -1.00
C LEU A 209 -25.36 9.53 -1.56
N ARG A 210 -25.61 9.43 -2.87
CA ARG A 210 -26.74 10.10 -3.52
C ARG A 210 -28.08 9.59 -2.99
N GLN A 211 -28.23 8.27 -2.85
CA GLN A 211 -29.44 7.66 -2.30
C GLN A 211 -29.72 8.10 -0.86
N GLN A 212 -28.68 8.42 -0.08
CA GLN A 212 -28.82 8.89 1.30
C GLN A 212 -28.92 10.42 1.44
N GLY A 213 -29.06 11.15 0.34
CA GLY A 213 -29.16 12.61 0.36
C GLY A 213 -27.84 13.34 0.64
N ALA A 214 -26.72 12.62 0.65
CA ALA A 214 -25.37 13.14 0.89
C ALA A 214 -24.58 13.41 -0.40
N GLY A 215 -25.26 13.58 -1.55
CA GLY A 215 -24.62 13.70 -2.87
C GLY A 215 -23.60 14.83 -3.01
N ASN A 216 -23.69 15.90 -2.20
CA ASN A 216 -22.69 16.98 -2.20
C ASN A 216 -21.32 16.55 -1.64
N TRP A 217 -21.28 15.50 -0.82
CA TRP A 217 -20.03 14.97 -0.26
C TRP A 217 -19.20 14.22 -1.29
N SER A 218 -19.79 13.77 -2.40
CA SER A 218 -19.08 13.12 -3.52
C SER A 218 -17.89 13.95 -4.02
N LYS A 219 -18.08 15.25 -4.22
CA LYS A 219 -17.04 16.18 -4.68
C LYS A 219 -15.90 16.34 -3.68
N ILE A 220 -16.19 16.27 -2.38
CA ILE A 220 -15.18 16.36 -1.32
C ILE A 220 -14.39 15.05 -1.27
N VAL A 221 -15.07 13.93 -1.47
CA VAL A 221 -14.48 12.59 -1.50
C VAL A 221 -13.55 12.43 -2.70
N GLU A 222 -13.87 13.02 -3.85
CA GLU A 222 -12.99 13.06 -5.02
C GLU A 222 -11.67 13.81 -4.79
N LEU A 223 -11.56 14.66 -3.76
CA LEU A 223 -10.29 15.29 -3.40
C LEU A 223 -9.34 14.34 -2.66
N ASN A 224 -9.85 13.20 -2.19
CA ASN A 224 -9.03 12.23 -1.47
C ASN A 224 -8.12 11.46 -2.45
N PRO A 225 -6.79 11.61 -2.36
CA PRO A 225 -5.86 10.93 -3.28
C PRO A 225 -5.99 9.41 -3.25
N LEU A 226 -6.36 8.82 -2.11
CA LEU A 226 -6.47 7.37 -1.92
C LEU A 226 -7.64 6.76 -2.71
N LEU A 227 -8.66 7.55 -3.02
CA LEU A 227 -9.74 7.13 -3.91
C LEU A 227 -9.19 6.77 -5.28
N HIS A 228 -8.32 7.60 -5.84
CA HIS A 228 -7.78 7.36 -7.18
C HIS A 228 -6.92 6.09 -7.22
N TYR A 229 -6.16 5.80 -6.16
CA TYR A 229 -5.41 4.53 -6.05
C TYR A 229 -6.33 3.32 -5.96
N LEU A 230 -7.43 3.44 -5.22
CA LEU A 230 -8.43 2.38 -5.11
C LEU A 230 -9.06 2.09 -6.47
N ASP A 231 -9.42 3.15 -7.19
CA ASP A 231 -10.22 3.06 -8.39
C ASP A 231 -9.46 2.49 -9.60
N ILE A 232 -8.19 2.87 -9.79
CA ILE A 232 -7.37 2.37 -10.93
C ILE A 232 -7.19 0.85 -10.92
N VAL A 233 -7.29 0.18 -9.75
CA VAL A 233 -7.24 -1.29 -9.65
C VAL A 233 -8.64 -1.88 -9.57
N ARG A 234 -9.56 -1.22 -8.87
CA ARG A 234 -10.92 -1.73 -8.67
C ARG A 234 -11.78 -1.65 -9.92
N ALA A 235 -11.78 -0.54 -10.66
CA ALA A 235 -12.64 -0.36 -11.83
C ALA A 235 -12.39 -1.43 -12.93
N PRO A 236 -11.13 -1.74 -13.31
CA PRO A 236 -10.84 -2.83 -14.25
C PRO A 236 -11.30 -4.21 -13.74
N LEU A 237 -11.22 -4.46 -12.44
CA LEU A 237 -11.67 -5.74 -11.86
C LEU A 237 -13.20 -5.81 -11.73
N LEU A 238 -13.90 -4.70 -11.53
CA LEU A 238 -15.36 -4.67 -11.53
C LEU A 238 -15.97 -4.58 -12.94
N GLY A 239 -15.16 -4.30 -13.97
CA GLY A 239 -15.68 -4.03 -15.32
C GLY A 239 -16.39 -2.68 -15.41
N ALA A 240 -16.06 -1.77 -14.48
CA ALA A 240 -16.57 -0.42 -14.46
C ALA A 240 -15.82 0.47 -15.47
N HIS A 241 -16.39 1.64 -15.77
CA HIS A 241 -15.74 2.61 -16.63
C HIS A 241 -14.43 3.10 -15.99
N GLN A 242 -13.34 3.07 -16.76
CA GLN A 242 -12.01 3.45 -16.28
C GLN A 242 -11.74 4.91 -16.64
N GLU A 243 -11.92 5.82 -15.69
CA GLU A 243 -11.68 7.24 -15.96
C GLU A 243 -10.18 7.57 -16.00
N LEU A 244 -9.76 8.21 -17.09
CA LEU A 244 -8.38 8.68 -17.29
C LEU A 244 -7.92 9.67 -16.20
N ARG A 245 -8.86 10.37 -15.55
CA ARG A 245 -8.57 11.30 -14.45
C ARG A 245 -7.88 10.58 -13.28
N HIS A 246 -8.36 9.39 -12.88
CA HIS A 246 -7.75 8.65 -11.77
C HIS A 246 -6.30 8.27 -12.08
N TRP A 247 -6.03 7.83 -13.31
CA TRP A 247 -4.68 7.53 -13.77
C TRP A 247 -3.76 8.75 -13.75
N ALA A 248 -4.21 9.89 -14.25
CA ALA A 248 -3.43 11.13 -14.26
C ALA A 248 -3.08 11.59 -12.84
N VAL A 249 -4.05 11.57 -11.91
CA VAL A 249 -3.82 11.95 -10.51
C VAL A 249 -2.80 11.01 -9.85
N VAL A 250 -2.96 9.70 -10.02
CA VAL A 250 -2.01 8.73 -9.45
C VAL A 250 -0.61 8.90 -10.02
N LEU A 251 -0.46 9.14 -11.33
CA LEU A 251 0.85 9.41 -11.94
C LEU A 251 1.50 10.67 -11.37
N VAL A 252 0.76 11.76 -11.23
CA VAL A 252 1.25 13.00 -10.61
C VAL A 252 1.70 12.74 -9.17
N LEU A 253 0.88 12.06 -8.37
CA LEU A 253 1.22 11.71 -6.99
C LEU A 253 2.44 10.79 -6.91
N THR A 254 2.59 9.88 -7.87
CA THR A 254 3.75 9.00 -7.97
C THR A 254 5.02 9.82 -8.20
N VAL A 255 4.99 10.75 -9.17
CA VAL A 255 6.14 11.63 -9.45
C VAL A 255 6.48 12.49 -8.25
N VAL A 256 5.49 13.16 -7.65
CA VAL A 256 5.68 13.99 -6.46
C VAL A 256 6.22 13.17 -5.29
N GLY A 257 5.65 11.98 -5.04
CA GLY A 257 6.06 11.07 -3.99
C GLY A 257 7.51 10.61 -4.13
N TRP A 258 7.95 10.28 -5.35
CA TRP A 258 9.34 9.92 -5.62
C TRP A 258 10.30 11.10 -5.48
N LEU A 259 9.89 12.32 -5.82
CA LEU A 259 10.68 13.52 -5.54
C LEU A 259 10.85 13.73 -4.03
N LEU A 260 9.78 13.55 -3.25
CA LEU A 260 9.83 13.62 -1.79
C LEU A 260 10.72 12.54 -1.19
N ALA A 261 10.61 11.29 -1.67
CA ALA A 261 11.45 10.19 -1.21
C ALA A 261 12.93 10.41 -1.58
N ALA A 262 13.22 10.90 -2.79
CA ALA A 262 14.58 11.25 -3.20
C ALA A 262 15.17 12.36 -2.30
N PHE A 263 14.37 13.36 -1.95
CA PHE A 263 14.75 14.42 -1.03
C PHE A 263 15.00 13.88 0.39
N ALA A 264 14.08 13.07 0.93
CA ALA A 264 14.21 12.45 2.24
C ALA A 264 15.46 11.56 2.32
N MET A 265 15.69 10.73 1.30
CA MET A 265 16.89 9.89 1.19
C MET A 265 18.17 10.71 1.09
N ARG A 266 18.19 11.78 0.29
CA ARG A 266 19.35 12.68 0.21
C ARG A 266 19.68 13.29 1.57
N GLN A 267 18.67 13.72 2.32
CA GLN A 267 18.88 14.51 3.54
C GLN A 267 19.13 13.65 4.79
N TYR A 268 18.46 12.51 4.89
CA TYR A 268 18.32 11.78 6.16
C TYR A 268 18.83 10.34 6.15
N ARG A 269 19.08 9.73 4.98
CA ARG A 269 19.55 8.32 4.88
C ARG A 269 20.73 8.00 5.80
N ALA A 270 21.76 8.84 5.81
CA ALA A 270 22.97 8.60 6.61
C ALA A 270 22.71 8.67 8.13
N ARG A 271 21.58 9.24 8.56
CA ARG A 271 21.22 9.41 9.96
C ARG A 271 20.34 8.28 10.49
N VAL A 272 19.64 7.57 9.61
CA VAL A 272 18.72 6.48 10.00
C VAL A 272 19.38 5.46 10.94
N PRO A 273 20.61 4.94 10.68
CA PRO A 273 21.24 3.97 11.59
C PRO A 273 21.49 4.49 13.01
N TYR A 274 21.52 5.81 13.21
CA TYR A 274 21.70 6.45 14.51
C TYR A 274 20.38 6.74 15.23
N TRP A 275 19.27 6.82 14.49
CA TRP A 275 17.94 7.08 15.04
C TRP A 275 17.17 5.82 15.40
N VAL A 276 17.54 4.72 14.74
CA VAL A 276 16.99 3.40 15.00
C VAL A 276 17.61 2.84 16.28
#